data_AF-A0A534IPG6-F1
#
_entry.id   AF-A0A534IPG6-F1
#
_cell.length_a   1.000
_cell.length_b   1.000
_cell.length_c   1.000
_cell.angle_alpha   90.00
_cell.angle_beta   90.00
_cell.angle_gamma   90.00
#
_symmetry.space_group_name_H-M   'P 1'
#
loop_
_entity.id
_entity.type
_entity.pdbx_description
1 polymer ?
#
loop_
_entity_poly.entity_id
_entity_poly.type
_entity_poly.pdbx_seq_one_letter_code
_entity_poly.pdbx_strand_id
1 'polypeptide(L)'
;MRSVVVLLAAALLLVPGTVRGPLPDSMAAPAWSAGDLWLYRFNSTFEGSVFLNGTLRAEVLGVSNVMVRGVAQDVFTVDTGGTGTLEGIFPTPLGNVPAKGTWNLTGEQLFATGSRKIVKTLIDIAAVGQVGVLNLPFNLLWTNSTSNLVVRDEWRYPVLVGTSGNVTLNASMAEHVFLQFGTNPPVNTSTVAVTEVAVSVTLASRSNASVPAGRFETYVVRESWPDGASERFDYAPAAGNNARTQTFNSTGAEVTRTELISYRYRAGESPDPFAMILIGAVVAIAVTVALTVLWISRRRRRRDREYTPPSLRDPPTSGP
;
A
#
# COMPACT_ATOMS: atom_id res chain seq x y z
N MET A 1 13.47 -4.66 26.79
CA MET A 1 13.28 -4.21 25.40
C MET A 1 11.88 -3.65 25.31
N ARG A 2 11.76 -2.34 25.58
CA ARG A 2 10.49 -1.62 25.61
C ARG A 2 10.34 -0.97 24.24
N SER A 3 9.22 -1.26 23.59
CA SER A 3 8.65 -0.48 22.48
C SER A 3 9.35 -0.58 21.12
N VAL A 4 9.27 -1.75 20.46
CA VAL A 4 9.45 -1.85 19.00
C VAL A 4 8.08 -2.04 18.34
N VAL A 5 7.29 -0.97 18.35
CA VAL A 5 6.04 -0.81 17.57
C VAL A 5 6.06 0.57 16.88
N VAL A 6 7.25 1.05 16.49
CA VAL A 6 7.43 2.46 16.06
C VAL A 6 7.25 2.71 14.55
N LEU A 7 7.01 1.70 13.71
CA LEU A 7 6.14 1.93 12.55
C LEU A 7 5.19 0.77 12.32
N LEU A 8 3.99 0.88 12.91
CA LEU A 8 2.82 0.66 12.07
C LEU A 8 2.79 1.82 11.06
N ALA A 9 3.13 1.48 9.83
CA ALA A 9 3.01 2.35 8.67
C ALA A 9 1.64 3.03 8.69
N ALA A 10 1.66 4.37 8.64
CA ALA A 10 0.55 5.29 8.44
C ALA A 10 -0.74 4.60 8.01
N ALA A 11 -1.73 4.57 8.91
CA ALA A 11 -3.07 4.12 8.57
C ALA A 11 -3.75 5.23 7.77
N LEU A 12 -3.44 5.35 6.47
CA LEU A 12 -4.10 6.36 5.67
C LEU A 12 -5.59 6.00 5.47
N LEU A 13 -6.46 6.66 6.23
CA LEU A 13 -7.88 6.77 5.93
C LEU A 13 -8.05 7.76 4.76
N LEU A 14 -8.69 7.29 3.70
CA LEU A 14 -8.75 7.98 2.42
C LEU A 14 -10.22 8.07 2.00
N VAL A 15 -10.64 9.11 1.23
CA VAL A 15 -12.03 9.63 0.99
C VAL A 15 -12.15 10.29 -0.43
N PRO A 16 -13.32 10.63 -1.05
CA PRO A 16 -13.45 11.14 -2.41
C PRO A 16 -13.74 12.62 -2.38
N GLY A 17 -13.12 13.38 -3.27
CA GLY A 17 -13.64 14.67 -3.66
C GLY A 17 -14.56 14.50 -4.85
N THR A 18 -15.76 15.08 -4.77
CA THR A 18 -16.37 15.73 -5.93
C THR A 18 -16.33 17.25 -5.71
N VAL A 19 -16.50 17.97 -6.82
CA VAL A 19 -16.02 19.31 -7.12
C VAL A 19 -16.63 20.45 -6.27
N ARG A 20 -15.73 21.37 -5.87
CA ARG A 20 -15.86 22.80 -5.49
C ARG A 20 -17.23 23.32 -5.01
N GLY A 21 -17.46 23.09 -3.71
CA GLY A 21 -18.15 23.97 -2.75
C GLY A 21 -17.39 23.89 -1.41
N PRO A 22 -17.73 24.69 -0.37
CA PRO A 22 -17.15 24.49 0.95
C PRO A 22 -17.38 23.04 1.40
N LEU A 23 -16.38 22.44 2.05
CA LEU A 23 -16.48 21.05 2.48
C LEU A 23 -17.79 20.76 3.24
N PRO A 24 -18.56 19.73 2.85
CA PRO A 24 -19.77 19.35 3.55
C PRO A 24 -19.47 18.92 5.00
N ASP A 25 -20.48 18.89 5.85
CA ASP A 25 -20.38 18.37 7.23
C ASP A 25 -20.24 16.85 7.31
N SER A 26 -20.16 16.17 6.16
CA SER A 26 -19.89 14.75 6.05
C SER A 26 -18.74 14.48 5.09
N MET A 27 -17.96 13.46 5.40
CA MET A 27 -16.79 13.04 4.65
C MET A 27 -17.08 11.67 3.98
N ALA A 28 -17.05 11.58 2.65
CA ALA A 28 -17.41 10.37 1.86
C ALA A 28 -16.26 9.32 1.77
N ALA A 29 -16.30 8.26 0.93
CA ALA A 29 -15.14 7.33 0.65
C ALA A 29 -14.46 7.51 -0.75
N PRO A 30 -13.12 7.48 -0.93
CA PRO A 30 -12.35 7.84 -2.13
C PRO A 30 -12.82 7.09 -3.34
N ALA A 31 -13.02 7.85 -4.40
CA ALA A 31 -13.24 7.35 -5.73
C ALA A 31 -11.88 7.18 -6.37
N TRP A 32 -11.09 6.27 -5.80
CA TRP A 32 -9.81 5.91 -6.38
C TRP A 32 -9.99 5.14 -7.68
N SER A 33 -9.04 5.34 -8.55
CA SER A 33 -8.93 4.69 -9.84
C SER A 33 -7.48 4.32 -10.11
N ALA A 34 -7.27 3.33 -10.97
CA ALA A 34 -5.94 2.94 -11.39
C ALA A 34 -5.19 4.14 -12.00
N GLY A 35 -3.95 4.35 -11.56
CA GLY A 35 -3.10 5.47 -11.95
C GLY A 35 -3.37 6.77 -11.19
N ASP A 36 -4.18 6.75 -10.13
CA ASP A 36 -4.12 7.78 -9.10
C ASP A 36 -2.78 7.69 -8.37
N LEU A 37 -2.15 8.84 -8.13
CA LEU A 37 -0.76 8.94 -7.70
C LEU A 37 -0.60 10.10 -6.73
N TRP A 38 0.21 9.89 -5.68
CA TRP A 38 0.60 10.93 -4.74
C TRP A 38 2.10 10.87 -4.47
N LEU A 39 2.74 12.03 -4.43
CA LEU A 39 4.12 12.21 -4.02
C LEU A 39 4.14 13.10 -2.78
N TYR A 40 4.84 12.63 -1.75
CA TYR A 40 4.94 13.28 -0.46
C TYR A 40 6.38 13.62 -0.14
N ARG A 41 6.58 14.75 0.54
CA ARG A 41 7.76 14.98 1.38
C ARG A 41 7.60 14.13 2.62
N PHE A 42 8.66 13.48 3.07
CA PHE A 42 8.65 12.61 4.23
C PHE A 42 9.82 12.93 5.15
N ASN A 43 9.50 13.16 6.42
CA ASN A 43 10.46 13.30 7.49
C ASN A 43 10.02 12.37 8.62
N SER A 44 10.93 11.54 9.11
CA SER A 44 10.68 10.63 10.22
C SER A 44 11.87 10.53 11.16
N THR A 45 11.59 10.31 12.43
CA THR A 45 12.55 10.12 13.51
C THR A 45 12.27 8.79 14.19
N PHE A 46 13.29 7.96 14.25
CA PHE A 46 13.31 6.62 14.82
C PHE A 46 13.99 6.64 16.16
N GLU A 47 13.29 6.17 17.19
CA GLU A 47 13.79 6.08 18.57
C GLU A 47 14.42 7.39 19.10
N GLY A 48 14.07 8.53 18.50
CA GLY A 48 14.61 9.85 18.84
C GLY A 48 16.04 10.11 18.39
N SER A 49 16.69 9.20 17.66
CA SER A 49 18.12 9.33 17.31
C SER A 49 18.44 9.14 15.83
N VAL A 50 17.57 8.52 15.03
CA VAL A 50 17.80 8.32 13.59
C VAL A 50 16.73 9.03 12.78
N PHE A 51 17.16 9.85 11.82
CA PHE A 51 16.31 10.69 11.00
C PHE A 51 16.31 10.20 9.55
N LEU A 52 15.12 9.97 9.01
CA LEU A 52 14.91 9.70 7.60
C LEU A 52 14.22 10.90 6.96
N ASN A 53 14.88 11.53 6.00
CA ASN A 53 14.30 12.64 5.23
C ASN A 53 14.30 12.25 3.75
N GLY A 54 13.22 12.50 3.04
CA GLY A 54 13.12 12.15 1.62
C GLY A 54 11.73 12.33 1.05
N THR A 55 11.39 11.48 0.10
CA THR A 55 10.08 11.47 -0.55
C THR A 55 9.45 10.10 -0.54
N LEU A 56 8.13 10.06 -0.40
CA LEU A 56 7.31 8.86 -0.56
C LEU A 56 6.38 9.00 -1.75
N ARG A 57 6.12 7.90 -2.44
CA ARG A 57 5.22 7.77 -3.58
C ARG A 57 4.18 6.71 -3.24
N ALA A 58 2.92 6.98 -3.57
CA ALA A 58 1.84 6.01 -3.51
C ALA A 58 1.07 6.02 -4.83
N GLU A 59 0.88 4.86 -5.47
CA GLU A 59 0.13 4.72 -6.72
C GLU A 59 -0.92 3.62 -6.59
N VAL A 60 -2.17 3.93 -6.96
CA VAL A 60 -3.22 2.92 -7.08
C VAL A 60 -3.00 2.13 -8.37
N LEU A 61 -2.66 0.86 -8.25
CA LEU A 61 -2.48 -0.02 -9.41
C LEU A 61 -3.81 -0.47 -10.00
N GLY A 62 -4.82 -0.65 -9.14
CA GLY A 62 -6.16 -1.08 -9.53
C GLY A 62 -6.89 -1.79 -8.41
N VAL A 63 -7.97 -2.48 -8.78
CA VAL A 63 -8.76 -3.32 -7.87
C VAL A 63 -8.48 -4.78 -8.17
N SER A 64 -8.26 -5.57 -7.14
CA SER A 64 -8.11 -7.02 -7.23
C SER A 64 -8.94 -7.71 -6.14
N ASN A 65 -9.33 -8.95 -6.37
CA ASN A 65 -9.97 -9.79 -5.34
C ASN A 65 -8.88 -10.65 -4.69
N VAL A 66 -8.69 -10.49 -3.38
CA VAL A 66 -7.60 -11.14 -2.65
C VAL A 66 -8.14 -11.80 -1.38
N MET A 67 -7.57 -12.98 -1.06
CA MET A 67 -7.79 -13.64 0.22
C MET A 67 -6.92 -12.99 1.30
N VAL A 68 -7.55 -12.29 2.25
CA VAL A 68 -6.87 -11.72 3.41
C VAL A 68 -7.36 -12.41 4.67
N ARG A 69 -6.44 -13.05 5.40
CA ARG A 69 -6.77 -13.82 6.63
C ARG A 69 -7.94 -14.80 6.48
N GLY A 70 -8.05 -15.44 5.31
CA GLY A 70 -9.10 -16.42 5.02
C GLY A 70 -10.41 -15.82 4.50
N VAL A 71 -10.50 -14.51 4.30
CA VAL A 71 -11.69 -13.82 3.76
C VAL A 71 -11.38 -13.24 2.39
N ALA A 72 -12.18 -13.60 1.39
CA ALA A 72 -12.13 -13.00 0.05
C ALA A 72 -12.74 -11.60 0.09
N GLN A 73 -12.03 -10.61 -0.43
CA GLN A 73 -12.54 -9.24 -0.51
C GLN A 73 -11.87 -8.48 -1.65
N ASP A 74 -12.61 -7.53 -2.21
CA ASP A 74 -12.07 -6.61 -3.21
C ASP A 74 -11.20 -5.56 -2.50
N VAL A 75 -10.00 -5.34 -3.04
CA VAL A 75 -9.02 -4.42 -2.48
C VAL A 75 -8.46 -3.51 -3.57
N PHE A 76 -8.20 -2.26 -3.22
CA PHE A 76 -7.26 -1.43 -3.96
C PHE A 76 -5.85 -1.88 -3.63
N THR A 77 -5.06 -2.15 -4.67
CA THR A 77 -3.62 -2.37 -4.53
C THR A 77 -2.91 -1.05 -4.72
N VAL A 78 -2.14 -0.64 -3.72
CA VAL A 78 -1.38 0.61 -3.73
C VAL A 78 0.11 0.27 -3.64
N ASP A 79 0.82 0.53 -4.73
CA ASP A 79 2.28 0.48 -4.75
C ASP A 79 2.83 1.66 -3.95
N THR A 80 3.77 1.39 -3.06
CA THR A 80 4.41 2.39 -2.22
C THR A 80 5.92 2.35 -2.43
N GLY A 81 6.50 3.52 -2.67
CA GLY A 81 7.94 3.65 -2.84
C GLY A 81 8.47 4.88 -2.13
N GLY A 82 9.77 4.97 -1.96
CA GLY A 82 10.37 6.20 -1.44
C GLY A 82 11.87 6.15 -1.34
N THR A 83 12.49 7.30 -1.26
CA THR A 83 13.95 7.39 -1.15
C THR A 83 14.34 8.63 -0.39
N GLY A 84 15.51 8.60 0.22
CA GLY A 84 16.03 9.78 0.89
C GLY A 84 17.37 9.57 1.57
N THR A 85 17.66 10.49 2.48
CA THR A 85 18.86 10.50 3.32
C THR A 85 18.54 9.98 4.71
N LEU A 86 19.49 9.24 5.27
CA LEU A 86 19.51 8.80 6.66
C LEU A 86 20.62 9.57 7.37
N GLU A 87 20.31 10.17 8.51
CA GLU A 87 21.31 10.72 9.43
C GLU A 87 20.89 10.41 10.86
N GLY A 88 21.81 10.00 11.73
CA GLY A 88 21.43 9.67 13.09
C GLY A 88 22.53 9.10 13.95
N ILE A 89 22.14 8.58 15.10
CA ILE A 89 23.02 7.91 16.05
C ILE A 89 22.48 6.50 16.27
N PHE A 90 23.31 5.50 15.96
CA PHE A 90 23.01 4.10 16.26
C PHE A 90 23.61 3.72 17.62
N PRO A 91 22.82 3.10 18.51
CA PRO A 91 23.36 2.48 19.71
C PRO A 91 24.12 1.21 19.31
N THR A 92 25.39 1.12 19.69
CA THR A 92 26.20 -0.10 19.51
C THR A 92 26.74 -0.55 20.87
N PRO A 93 27.19 -1.81 21.02
CA PRO A 93 27.85 -2.27 22.25
C PRO A 93 29.08 -1.45 22.65
N LEU A 94 29.71 -0.75 21.69
CA LEU A 94 30.89 0.10 21.89
C LEU A 94 30.54 1.58 22.16
N GLY A 95 29.25 1.92 22.18
CA GLY A 95 28.75 3.27 22.34
C GLY A 95 27.90 3.76 21.17
N ASN A 96 27.45 4.99 21.29
CA ASN A 96 26.62 5.65 20.29
C ASN A 96 27.47 6.13 19.12
N VAL A 97 27.16 5.68 17.90
CA VAL A 97 27.97 6.01 16.71
C VAL A 97 27.11 6.80 15.73
N PRO A 98 27.55 8.00 15.29
CA PRO A 98 26.83 8.76 14.29
C PRO A 98 26.88 8.04 12.95
N ALA A 99 25.82 8.08 12.16
CA ALA A 99 25.75 7.46 10.86
C ALA A 99 25.09 8.40 9.85
N LYS A 100 25.55 8.30 8.61
CA LYS A 100 24.96 8.99 7.46
C LYS A 100 24.86 8.04 6.29
N GLY A 101 23.78 8.14 5.53
CA GLY A 101 23.53 7.26 4.41
C GLY A 101 22.32 7.67 3.59
N THR A 102 21.87 6.73 2.79
CA THR A 102 20.65 6.83 1.99
C THR A 102 19.75 5.66 2.29
N TRP A 103 18.45 5.87 2.16
CA TRP A 103 17.46 4.82 2.29
C TRP A 103 16.57 4.76 1.04
N ASN A 104 16.05 3.57 0.78
CA ASN A 104 15.03 3.29 -0.21
C ASN A 104 13.92 2.48 0.47
N LEU A 105 12.67 2.78 0.13
CA LEU A 105 11.47 2.11 0.56
C LEU A 105 10.79 1.51 -0.67
N THR A 106 10.40 0.25 -0.55
CA THR A 106 9.51 -0.43 -1.50
C THR A 106 8.41 -1.12 -0.72
N GLY A 107 7.22 -1.20 -1.28
CA GLY A 107 6.13 -1.88 -0.59
C GLY A 107 4.81 -1.85 -1.31
N GLU A 108 3.86 -2.55 -0.71
CA GLU A 108 2.50 -2.70 -1.20
C GLU A 108 1.53 -2.56 -0.03
N GLN A 109 0.47 -1.81 -0.24
CA GLN A 109 -0.64 -1.70 0.69
C GLN A 109 -1.94 -2.11 0.01
N LEU A 110 -2.75 -2.89 0.71
CA LEU A 110 -4.07 -3.31 0.26
C LEU A 110 -5.14 -2.63 1.11
N PHE A 111 -6.07 -1.95 0.46
CA PHE A 111 -7.19 -1.25 1.11
C PHE A 111 -8.50 -1.89 0.70
N ALA A 112 -9.36 -2.26 1.64
CA ALA A 112 -10.68 -2.79 1.30
C ALA A 112 -11.53 -1.78 0.52
N THR A 113 -12.14 -2.20 -0.59
CA THR A 113 -13.01 -1.34 -1.43
C THR A 113 -14.37 -1.04 -0.79
N GLY A 114 -14.73 -1.69 0.32
CA GLY A 114 -15.91 -1.33 1.10
C GLY A 114 -15.59 -0.26 2.15
N SER A 115 -14.68 -0.58 3.06
CA SER A 115 -14.42 0.21 4.28
C SER A 115 -13.25 1.20 4.16
N ARG A 116 -12.42 1.08 3.12
CA ARG A 116 -11.13 1.78 2.93
C ARG A 116 -10.14 1.59 4.08
N LYS A 117 -10.32 0.54 4.88
CA LYS A 117 -9.36 0.15 5.90
C LYS A 117 -8.21 -0.62 5.25
N ILE A 118 -7.01 -0.44 5.77
CA ILE A 118 -5.83 -1.22 5.36
C ILE A 118 -5.99 -2.64 5.88
N VAL A 119 -5.98 -3.59 4.95
CA VAL A 119 -6.13 -5.02 5.23
C VAL A 119 -4.82 -5.77 5.07
N LYS A 120 -3.85 -5.18 4.36
CA LYS A 120 -2.48 -5.66 4.29
C LYS A 120 -1.51 -4.52 4.06
N THR A 121 -0.35 -4.59 4.69
CA THR A 121 0.81 -3.75 4.37
C THR A 121 2.03 -4.65 4.26
N LEU A 122 2.87 -4.39 3.28
CA LEU A 122 4.23 -4.90 3.18
C LEU A 122 5.12 -3.70 2.86
N ILE A 123 6.10 -3.43 3.71
CA ILE A 123 7.05 -2.33 3.55
C ILE A 123 8.45 -2.89 3.80
N ASP A 124 9.34 -2.65 2.86
CA ASP A 124 10.76 -2.93 2.96
C ASP A 124 11.52 -1.61 2.89
N ILE A 125 12.31 -1.32 3.91
CA ILE A 125 13.23 -0.19 3.95
C ILE A 125 14.64 -0.75 3.94
N ALA A 126 15.39 -0.44 2.89
CA ALA A 126 16.82 -0.71 2.80
C ALA A 126 17.59 0.60 2.97
N ALA A 127 18.55 0.64 3.89
CA ALA A 127 19.44 1.78 4.06
C ALA A 127 20.90 1.36 4.05
N VAL A 128 21.72 2.18 3.42
CA VAL A 128 23.16 1.97 3.30
C VAL A 128 23.90 3.27 3.57
N GLY A 129 25.07 3.19 4.17
CA GLY A 129 25.86 4.38 4.48
C GLY A 129 27.11 4.08 5.25
N GLN A 130 27.58 5.06 6.03
CA GLN A 130 28.79 5.00 6.82
C GLN A 130 28.50 5.38 8.27
N VAL A 131 29.09 4.65 9.22
CA VAL A 131 29.18 5.06 10.63
C VAL A 131 30.47 5.87 10.84
N GLY A 132 30.34 7.02 11.49
CA GLY A 132 31.43 7.95 11.77
C GLY A 132 32.47 7.41 12.74
N VAL A 133 33.60 8.13 12.84
CA VAL A 133 34.83 7.77 13.58
C VAL A 133 35.60 6.59 12.98
N LEU A 134 34.92 5.51 12.58
CA LEU A 134 35.55 4.31 12.02
C LEU A 134 35.42 4.19 10.50
N ASN A 135 34.60 5.05 9.88
CA ASN A 135 34.27 5.02 8.43
C ASN A 135 33.91 3.59 7.98
N LEU A 136 33.08 2.92 8.80
CA LEU A 136 32.62 1.57 8.53
C LEU A 136 31.32 1.65 7.74
N PRO A 137 31.17 0.87 6.65
CA PRO A 137 29.90 0.83 5.95
C PRO A 137 28.83 0.21 6.86
N PHE A 138 27.59 0.66 6.75
CA PHE A 138 26.45 -0.05 7.35
C PHE A 138 25.43 -0.44 6.28
N ASN A 139 24.78 -1.57 6.51
CA ASN A 139 23.62 -2.04 5.75
C ASN A 139 22.49 -2.33 6.73
N LEU A 140 21.34 -1.72 6.49
CA LEU A 140 20.09 -1.93 7.21
C LEU A 140 19.05 -2.46 6.23
N LEU A 141 18.36 -3.52 6.59
CA LEU A 141 17.13 -3.94 5.96
C LEU A 141 16.06 -4.08 7.03
N TRP A 142 14.93 -3.44 6.81
CA TRP A 142 13.79 -3.51 7.69
C TRP A 142 12.53 -3.84 6.91
N THR A 143 11.96 -5.00 7.21
CA THR A 143 10.73 -5.49 6.61
C THR A 143 9.63 -5.42 7.66
N ASN A 144 8.53 -4.74 7.33
CA ASN A 144 7.31 -4.72 8.11
C ASN A 144 6.17 -5.30 7.27
N SER A 145 5.46 -6.27 7.82
CA SER A 145 4.31 -6.90 7.18
C SER A 145 3.15 -6.95 8.17
N THR A 146 1.99 -6.47 7.74
CA THR A 146 0.76 -6.56 8.52
C THR A 146 -0.36 -7.14 7.68
N SER A 147 -1.22 -7.92 8.33
CA SER A 147 -2.47 -8.40 7.75
C SER A 147 -3.59 -8.24 8.77
N ASN A 148 -4.63 -7.51 8.38
CA ASN A 148 -5.73 -7.13 9.24
C ASN A 148 -7.04 -7.68 8.71
N LEU A 149 -7.83 -8.26 9.61
CA LEU A 149 -9.24 -8.54 9.38
C LEU A 149 -10.06 -7.55 10.22
N VAL A 150 -10.94 -6.79 9.58
CA VAL A 150 -11.83 -5.86 10.28
C VAL A 150 -12.91 -6.66 11.01
N VAL A 151 -12.85 -6.67 12.34
CA VAL A 151 -13.81 -7.40 13.21
C VAL A 151 -15.00 -6.50 13.53
N ARG A 152 -14.74 -5.22 13.81
CA ARG A 152 -15.75 -4.20 14.09
C ARG A 152 -15.33 -2.89 13.44
N ASP A 153 -16.28 -2.22 12.80
CA ASP A 153 -16.06 -0.91 12.20
C ASP A 153 -17.24 0.00 12.57
N GLU A 154 -17.03 0.89 13.53
CA GLU A 154 -17.98 1.94 13.91
C GLU A 154 -17.76 3.25 13.15
N TRP A 155 -16.67 3.33 12.38
CA TRP A 155 -16.25 4.52 11.68
C TRP A 155 -16.39 4.29 10.17
N ARG A 156 -17.64 4.39 9.69
CA ARG A 156 -18.04 4.08 8.33
C ARG A 156 -18.43 5.32 7.55
N TYR A 157 -18.14 5.31 6.26
CA TYR A 157 -18.50 6.39 5.35
C TYR A 157 -20.00 6.41 5.01
N PRO A 158 -20.58 7.59 4.77
CA PRO A 158 -20.00 8.91 5.02
C PRO A 158 -19.92 9.21 6.52
N VAL A 159 -18.82 9.85 6.96
CA VAL A 159 -18.58 10.17 8.38
C VAL A 159 -18.95 11.63 8.66
N LEU A 160 -19.74 11.90 9.69
CA LEU A 160 -20.09 13.27 10.07
C LEU A 160 -19.00 13.93 10.91
N VAL A 161 -18.78 15.23 10.71
CA VAL A 161 -17.86 16.00 11.54
C VAL A 161 -18.29 15.93 13.01
N GLY A 162 -17.32 15.68 13.90
CA GLY A 162 -17.52 15.42 15.33
C GLY A 162 -17.73 13.94 15.68
N THR A 163 -17.92 13.06 14.69
CA THR A 163 -18.13 11.62 14.95
C THR A 163 -16.83 10.94 15.37
N SER A 164 -16.93 10.15 16.43
CA SER A 164 -15.88 9.24 16.88
C SER A 164 -16.41 7.81 16.85
N GLY A 165 -15.53 6.84 16.61
CA GLY A 165 -15.86 5.42 16.63
C GLY A 165 -14.61 4.58 16.78
N ASN A 166 -14.80 3.32 17.18
CA ASN A 166 -13.70 2.35 17.25
C ASN A 166 -13.68 1.45 16.01
N VAL A 167 -12.48 1.19 15.54
CA VAL A 167 -12.19 0.18 14.50
C VAL A 167 -11.37 -0.92 15.17
N THR A 168 -11.93 -2.12 15.22
CA THR A 168 -11.29 -3.28 15.82
C THR A 168 -10.79 -4.21 14.72
N LEU A 169 -9.49 -4.48 14.75
CA LEU A 169 -8.78 -5.30 13.78
C LEU A 169 -8.24 -6.55 14.46
N ASN A 170 -8.46 -7.72 13.87
CA ASN A 170 -7.65 -8.90 14.16
C ASN A 170 -6.39 -8.80 13.30
N ALA A 171 -5.30 -8.34 13.90
CA ALA A 171 -4.06 -8.00 13.24
C ALA A 171 -3.02 -9.11 13.40
N SER A 172 -2.25 -9.35 12.34
CA SER A 172 -1.05 -10.17 12.34
C SER A 172 0.05 -9.28 11.86
N MET A 173 1.03 -9.04 12.71
CA MET A 173 2.12 -8.12 12.50
C MET A 173 3.41 -8.92 12.56
N ALA A 174 4.26 -8.74 11.56
CA ALA A 174 5.58 -9.32 11.50
C ALA A 174 6.58 -8.23 11.14
N GLU A 175 7.69 -8.24 11.86
CA GLU A 175 8.78 -7.31 11.63
C GLU A 175 10.09 -8.07 11.63
N HIS A 176 10.96 -7.71 10.68
CA HIS A 176 12.28 -8.26 10.55
C HIS A 176 13.28 -7.13 10.32
N VAL A 177 14.26 -7.01 11.20
CA VAL A 177 15.35 -6.03 11.12
C VAL A 177 16.66 -6.78 10.97
N PHE A 178 17.42 -6.45 9.93
CA PHE A 178 18.80 -6.87 9.69
C PHE A 178 19.67 -5.62 9.72
N LEU A 179 20.72 -5.61 10.54
CA LEU A 179 21.68 -4.51 10.61
C LEU A 179 23.11 -5.07 10.63
N GLN A 180 23.96 -4.57 9.75
CA GLN A 180 25.36 -4.97 9.66
C GLN A 180 26.28 -3.75 9.57
N PHE A 181 27.40 -3.81 10.28
CA PHE A 181 28.47 -2.81 10.23
C PHE A 181 29.77 -3.44 9.74
N GLY A 182 30.30 -2.98 8.61
CA GLY A 182 31.53 -3.52 8.01
C GLY A 182 31.45 -5.02 7.81
N THR A 183 32.46 -5.73 8.32
CA THR A 183 32.55 -7.19 8.30
C THR A 183 32.06 -7.84 9.60
N ASN A 184 31.49 -7.06 10.54
CA ASN A 184 30.97 -7.63 11.79
C ASN A 184 29.78 -8.55 11.51
N PRO A 185 29.54 -9.56 12.37
CA PRO A 185 28.34 -10.37 12.29
C PRO A 185 27.08 -9.47 12.32
N PRO A 186 26.07 -9.76 11.49
CA PRO A 186 24.85 -8.96 11.47
C PRO A 186 24.02 -9.17 12.75
N VAL A 187 23.32 -8.11 13.15
CA VAL A 187 22.27 -8.15 14.16
C VAL A 187 20.95 -8.37 13.46
N ASN A 188 20.30 -9.49 13.76
CA ASN A 188 18.99 -9.84 13.22
C ASN A 188 17.97 -9.91 14.35
N THR A 189 16.87 -9.18 14.19
CA THR A 189 15.74 -9.20 15.11
C THR A 189 14.49 -9.52 14.32
N SER A 190 13.67 -10.45 14.83
CA SER A 190 12.38 -10.78 14.22
C SER A 190 11.33 -10.85 15.29
N THR A 191 10.20 -10.21 15.04
CA THR A 191 9.05 -10.22 15.93
C THR A 191 7.81 -10.58 15.14
N VAL A 192 6.94 -11.37 15.74
CA VAL A 192 5.64 -11.72 15.19
C VAL A 192 4.62 -11.61 16.31
N ALA A 193 3.54 -10.90 16.05
CA ALA A 193 2.42 -10.75 16.97
C ALA A 193 1.10 -10.99 16.23
N VAL A 194 0.19 -11.71 16.88
CA VAL A 194 -1.20 -11.84 16.43
C VAL A 194 -2.07 -11.40 17.58
N THR A 195 -2.82 -10.33 17.40
CA THR A 195 -3.64 -9.75 18.45
C THR A 195 -4.83 -8.99 17.87
N GLU A 196 -5.83 -8.79 18.70
CA GLU A 196 -6.87 -7.81 18.42
C GLU A 196 -6.36 -6.42 18.81
N VAL A 197 -6.55 -5.45 17.91
CA VAL A 197 -6.17 -4.04 18.10
C VAL A 197 -7.42 -3.20 17.92
N ALA A 198 -7.73 -2.37 18.92
CA ALA A 198 -8.80 -1.38 18.82
C ALA A 198 -8.18 0.00 18.61
N VAL A 199 -8.49 0.62 17.47
CA VAL A 199 -8.07 1.98 17.13
C VAL A 199 -9.27 2.90 17.31
N SER A 200 -9.10 3.97 18.08
CA SER A 200 -10.13 5.01 18.19
C SER A 200 -9.91 6.05 17.11
N VAL A 201 -10.95 6.33 16.33
CA VAL A 201 -10.90 7.24 15.17
C VAL A 201 -11.93 8.35 15.36
N THR A 202 -11.54 9.59 15.11
CA THR A 202 -12.41 10.77 15.20
C THR A 202 -12.27 11.63 13.97
N LEU A 203 -13.40 11.97 13.32
CA LEU A 203 -13.45 13.07 12.37
C LEU A 203 -13.66 14.37 13.15
N ALA A 204 -12.57 15.05 13.52
CA ALA A 204 -12.60 16.13 14.50
C ALA A 204 -13.24 17.41 13.96
N SER A 205 -12.78 17.88 12.80
CA SER A 205 -13.22 19.17 12.26
C SER A 205 -12.93 19.29 10.77
N ARG A 206 -13.45 20.36 10.16
CA ARG A 206 -12.94 20.90 8.89
C ARG A 206 -11.79 21.85 9.19
N SER A 207 -10.85 21.98 8.27
CA SER A 207 -9.69 22.84 8.37
C SER A 207 -9.18 23.24 6.98
N ASN A 208 -8.07 23.97 6.95
CA ASN A 208 -7.29 24.20 5.76
C ASN A 208 -5.85 23.74 5.98
N ALA A 209 -5.27 23.06 5.00
CA ALA A 209 -3.86 22.71 4.98
C ALA A 209 -3.15 23.45 3.84
N SER A 210 -2.00 24.04 4.14
CA SER A 210 -1.07 24.57 3.12
C SER A 210 0.17 23.69 3.11
N VAL A 211 0.44 23.11 1.95
CA VAL A 211 1.51 22.14 1.69
C VAL A 211 2.16 22.47 0.33
N PRO A 212 3.29 21.84 -0.05
CA PRO A 212 3.96 22.17 -1.31
C PRO A 212 3.08 22.02 -2.56
N ALA A 213 2.12 21.07 -2.57
CA ALA A 213 1.15 20.90 -3.66
C ALA A 213 0.09 22.02 -3.75
N GLY A 214 0.01 22.90 -2.75
CA GLY A 214 -0.95 24.02 -2.70
C GLY A 214 -1.74 24.08 -1.39
N ARG A 215 -2.87 24.80 -1.43
CA ARG A 215 -3.79 24.97 -0.30
C ARG A 215 -5.05 24.14 -0.53
N PHE A 216 -5.44 23.37 0.47
CA PHE A 216 -6.59 22.49 0.45
C PHE A 216 -7.53 22.80 1.61
N GLU A 217 -8.84 22.74 1.36
CA GLU A 217 -9.79 22.48 2.43
C GLU A 217 -9.66 21.02 2.84
N THR A 218 -9.59 20.75 4.14
CA THR A 218 -9.34 19.41 4.67
C THR A 218 -10.30 19.02 5.78
N TYR A 219 -10.44 17.71 5.95
CA TYR A 219 -11.00 17.09 7.15
C TYR A 219 -9.85 16.68 8.07
N VAL A 220 -9.95 17.04 9.35
CA VAL A 220 -8.98 16.60 10.36
C VAL A 220 -9.47 15.30 10.96
N VAL A 221 -8.82 14.20 10.58
CA VAL A 221 -9.02 12.89 11.20
C VAL A 221 -7.94 12.66 12.24
N ARG A 222 -8.32 12.12 13.40
CA ARG A 222 -7.39 11.73 14.46
C ARG A 222 -7.57 10.27 14.78
N GLU A 223 -6.45 9.59 14.97
CA GLU A 223 -6.41 8.22 15.45
C GLU A 223 -5.63 8.14 16.76
N SER A 224 -6.08 7.27 17.66
CA SER A 224 -5.39 6.94 18.90
C SER A 224 -5.23 5.43 18.99
N TRP A 225 -3.99 5.01 19.26
CA TRP A 225 -3.59 3.61 19.33
C TRP A 225 -3.48 3.13 20.79
N PRO A 226 -3.64 1.83 21.07
CA PRO A 226 -3.58 1.28 22.43
C PRO A 226 -2.24 1.49 23.14
N ASP A 227 -1.15 1.70 22.40
CA ASP A 227 0.18 1.96 22.92
C ASP A 227 0.41 3.45 23.31
N GLY A 228 -0.63 4.28 23.14
CA GLY A 228 -0.61 5.72 23.39
C GLY A 228 -0.10 6.54 22.21
N ALA A 229 0.34 5.93 21.11
CA ALA A 229 0.63 6.66 19.89
C ALA A 229 -0.64 7.27 19.29
N SER A 230 -0.49 8.34 18.53
CA SER A 230 -1.61 8.98 17.86
C SER A 230 -1.22 9.50 16.48
N GLU A 231 -2.19 9.57 15.59
CA GLU A 231 -2.00 10.09 14.24
C GLU A 231 -2.99 11.21 13.96
N ARG A 232 -2.57 12.15 13.12
CA ARG A 232 -3.40 13.20 12.57
C ARG A 232 -3.29 13.18 11.06
N PHE A 233 -4.44 13.20 10.41
CA PHE A 233 -4.56 13.29 8.96
C PHE A 233 -5.32 14.56 8.61
N ASP A 234 -4.69 15.44 7.82
CA ASP A 234 -5.39 16.52 7.15
C ASP A 234 -5.83 16.00 5.77
N TYR A 235 -6.95 15.28 5.76
CA TYR A 235 -7.49 14.61 4.58
C TYR A 235 -8.06 15.64 3.58
N ALA A 236 -7.61 15.63 2.32
CA ALA A 236 -8.01 16.60 1.29
C ALA A 236 -8.87 15.94 0.20
N PRO A 237 -10.20 16.14 0.21
CA PRO A 237 -11.11 15.63 -0.84
C PRO A 237 -10.64 15.92 -2.26
N ALA A 238 -10.20 17.15 -2.52
CA ALA A 238 -9.75 17.58 -3.84
C ALA A 238 -8.49 16.83 -4.34
N ALA A 239 -7.71 16.23 -3.45
CA ALA A 239 -6.56 15.40 -3.79
C ALA A 239 -6.87 13.90 -3.71
N GLY A 240 -8.04 13.49 -3.21
CA GLY A 240 -8.38 12.08 -3.01
C GLY A 240 -7.54 11.38 -1.94
N ASN A 241 -6.72 12.14 -1.21
CA ASN A 241 -5.76 11.66 -0.22
C ASN A 241 -5.41 12.78 0.78
N ASN A 242 -4.59 12.47 1.78
CA ASN A 242 -4.11 13.39 2.78
C ASN A 242 -3.22 14.47 2.15
N ALA A 243 -3.48 15.73 2.49
CA ALA A 243 -2.54 16.82 2.21
C ALA A 243 -1.35 16.74 3.16
N ARG A 244 -1.59 16.37 4.43
CA ARG A 244 -0.57 16.19 5.45
C ARG A 244 -0.93 15.02 6.37
N THR A 245 0.07 14.26 6.80
CA THR A 245 -0.05 13.32 7.92
C THR A 245 0.99 13.63 8.97
N GLN A 246 0.65 13.39 10.23
CA GLN A 246 1.55 13.51 11.38
C GLN A 246 1.33 12.33 12.31
N THR A 247 2.42 11.70 12.74
CA THR A 247 2.41 10.61 13.72
C THR A 247 3.12 11.11 14.98
N PHE A 248 2.52 10.87 16.13
CA PHE A 248 3.02 11.22 17.44
C PHE A 248 3.24 9.95 18.25
N ASN A 249 4.36 9.87 18.95
CA ASN A 249 4.62 8.77 19.88
C ASN A 249 3.77 8.92 21.16
N SER A 250 3.91 7.97 22.09
CA SER A 250 3.18 7.96 23.37
C SER A 250 3.51 9.12 24.30
N THR A 251 4.58 9.87 24.06
CA THR A 251 4.91 11.10 24.80
C THR A 251 4.33 12.35 24.14
N GLY A 252 3.62 12.22 23.02
CA GLY A 252 3.09 13.33 22.23
C GLY A 252 4.13 14.03 21.35
N ALA A 253 5.35 13.52 21.23
CA ALA A 253 6.35 14.06 20.33
C ALA A 253 6.06 13.60 18.90
N GLU A 254 6.12 14.53 17.94
CA GLU A 254 5.98 14.20 16.53
C GLU A 254 7.19 13.40 16.06
N VAL A 255 6.94 12.20 15.55
CA VAL A 255 7.98 11.29 15.06
C VAL A 255 7.96 11.17 13.55
N THR A 256 6.82 11.39 12.88
CA THR A 256 6.74 11.33 11.43
C THR A 256 5.84 12.44 10.91
N ARG A 257 6.21 13.01 9.77
CA ARG A 257 5.40 13.96 9.00
C ARG A 257 5.48 13.67 7.51
N THR A 258 4.33 13.69 6.85
CA THR A 258 4.26 13.76 5.39
C THR A 258 3.54 15.02 4.91
N GLU A 259 3.97 15.58 3.79
CA GLU A 259 3.30 16.71 3.14
C GLU A 259 3.22 16.49 1.63
N LEU A 260 2.04 16.69 1.06
CA LEU A 260 1.80 16.45 -0.36
C LEU A 260 2.62 17.43 -1.22
N ILE A 261 3.42 16.90 -2.13
CA ILE A 261 4.22 17.65 -3.10
C ILE A 261 3.48 17.76 -4.43
N SER A 262 2.96 16.65 -4.93
CA SER A 262 2.24 16.60 -6.19
C SER A 262 1.30 15.39 -6.18
N TYR A 263 0.25 15.45 -6.99
CA TYR A 263 -0.72 14.36 -7.09
C TYR A 263 -1.37 14.32 -8.47
N ARG A 264 -1.94 13.15 -8.78
CA ARG A 264 -2.89 12.93 -9.84
C ARG A 264 -4.07 12.19 -9.24
N TYR A 265 -5.23 12.81 -9.27
CA TYR A 265 -6.46 12.22 -8.74
C TYR A 265 -7.59 12.41 -9.75
N ARG A 266 -8.11 11.31 -10.31
CA ARG A 266 -9.03 11.32 -11.46
C ARG A 266 -10.50 11.18 -11.09
N ALA A 267 -10.90 11.44 -9.85
CA ALA A 267 -12.30 11.32 -9.47
C ALA A 267 -13.21 12.17 -10.36
N GLY A 268 -14.08 11.51 -11.12
CA GLY A 268 -15.01 12.15 -12.04
C GLY A 268 -14.53 12.27 -13.49
N GLU A 269 -13.32 11.82 -13.84
CA GLU A 269 -12.97 11.59 -15.24
C GLU A 269 -13.76 10.36 -15.73
N SER A 270 -14.60 10.55 -16.74
CA SER A 270 -15.26 9.42 -17.41
C SER A 270 -14.17 8.48 -17.92
N PRO A 271 -14.30 7.14 -17.79
CA PRO A 271 -13.42 6.23 -18.50
C PRO A 271 -13.41 6.63 -19.96
N ASP A 272 -12.24 6.93 -20.53
CA ASP A 272 -12.14 7.33 -21.93
C ASP A 272 -12.85 6.26 -22.77
N PRO A 273 -13.98 6.60 -23.44
CA PRO A 273 -14.75 5.61 -24.20
C PRO A 273 -13.86 4.94 -25.27
N PHE A 274 -12.81 5.61 -25.74
CA PHE A 274 -11.85 5.03 -26.69
C PHE A 274 -10.94 3.96 -26.06
N ALA A 275 -10.57 4.09 -24.79
CA ALA A 275 -9.81 3.05 -24.08
C ALA A 275 -10.65 1.80 -23.84
N MET A 276 -11.95 1.97 -23.54
CA MET A 276 -12.90 0.86 -23.40
C MET A 276 -13.18 0.17 -24.75
N ILE A 277 -13.26 0.93 -25.85
CA ILE A 277 -13.36 0.35 -27.20
C ILE A 277 -12.12 -0.46 -27.56
N LEU A 278 -10.92 0.03 -27.22
CA LEU A 278 -9.66 -0.70 -27.47
C LEU A 278 -9.57 -2.00 -26.67
N ILE A 279 -9.94 -1.98 -25.38
CA ILE A 279 -9.97 -3.20 -24.55
C ILE A 279 -11.05 -4.17 -25.05
N GLY A 280 -12.24 -3.68 -25.40
CA GLY A 280 -13.31 -4.48 -25.99
C GLY A 280 -12.92 -5.10 -27.34
N ALA A 281 -12.21 -4.35 -28.19
CA ALA A 281 -11.71 -4.84 -29.47
C ALA A 281 -10.64 -5.93 -29.30
N VAL A 282 -9.71 -5.78 -28.35
CA VAL A 282 -8.69 -6.80 -28.05
C VAL A 282 -9.31 -8.08 -27.51
N VAL A 283 -10.30 -7.99 -26.61
CA VAL A 283 -11.03 -9.16 -26.08
C VAL A 283 -11.86 -9.84 -27.18
N ALA A 284 -12.55 -9.08 -28.03
CA ALA A 284 -13.32 -9.63 -29.15
C ALA A 284 -12.40 -10.35 -30.14
N ILE A 285 -11.24 -9.78 -30.49
CA ILE A 285 -10.25 -10.43 -31.36
C ILE A 285 -9.73 -11.71 -30.72
N ALA A 286 -9.37 -11.69 -29.43
CA ALA A 286 -8.87 -12.87 -28.72
C ALA A 286 -9.92 -14.01 -28.66
N VAL A 287 -11.18 -13.69 -28.39
CA VAL A 287 -12.30 -14.66 -28.40
C VAL A 287 -12.52 -15.22 -29.80
N THR A 288 -12.48 -14.38 -30.82
CA THR A 288 -12.65 -14.82 -32.22
C THR A 288 -11.52 -15.76 -32.63
N VAL A 289 -10.27 -15.41 -32.32
CA VAL A 289 -9.08 -16.24 -32.57
C VAL A 289 -9.21 -17.58 -31.84
N ALA A 290 -9.55 -17.57 -30.55
CA ALA A 290 -9.73 -18.78 -29.75
C ALA A 290 -10.82 -19.69 -30.34
N LEU A 291 -11.96 -19.14 -30.76
CA LEU A 291 -13.05 -19.90 -31.39
C LEU A 291 -12.63 -20.48 -32.75
N THR A 292 -11.90 -19.72 -33.58
CA THR A 292 -11.36 -20.26 -34.84
C THR A 292 -10.34 -21.36 -34.61
N VAL A 293 -9.42 -21.22 -33.66
CA VAL A 293 -8.44 -22.26 -33.31
C VAL A 293 -9.14 -23.50 -32.76
N LEU A 294 -10.18 -23.34 -31.94
CA LEU A 294 -10.96 -24.44 -31.40
C LEU A 294 -11.78 -25.15 -32.49
N TRP A 295 -12.31 -24.42 -33.46
CA TRP A 295 -13.01 -24.99 -34.61
C TRP A 295 -12.07 -25.74 -35.56
N ILE A 296 -10.91 -25.14 -35.89
CA ILE A 296 -9.88 -25.77 -36.74
C ILE A 296 -9.34 -27.03 -36.08
N SER A 297 -9.04 -26.99 -34.78
CA SER A 297 -8.53 -28.16 -34.05
C SER A 297 -9.57 -29.27 -33.92
N ARG A 298 -10.85 -28.94 -33.68
CA ARG A 298 -11.95 -29.93 -33.73
C ARG A 298 -12.13 -30.52 -35.12
N ARG A 299 -11.97 -29.73 -36.19
CA ARG A 299 -12.07 -30.21 -37.58
C ARG A 299 -10.91 -31.14 -37.96
N ARG A 300 -9.69 -30.82 -37.53
CA ARG A 300 -8.50 -31.68 -37.75
C ARG A 300 -8.63 -33.02 -37.01
N ARG A 301 -9.04 -33.00 -35.73
CA ARG A 301 -9.27 -34.24 -34.95
C ARG A 301 -10.35 -35.15 -35.52
N ARG A 302 -11.31 -34.62 -36.30
CA ARG A 302 -12.29 -35.45 -37.02
C ARG A 302 -11.68 -36.14 -38.24
N ARG A 303 -10.78 -35.47 -38.96
CA ARG A 303 -10.07 -36.05 -40.12
C ARG A 303 -9.04 -37.10 -39.70
N ASP A 304 -8.36 -36.92 -38.57
CA ASP A 304 -7.37 -37.89 -38.08
C ASP A 304 -8.00 -39.17 -37.53
N ARG A 305 -9.31 -39.18 -37.24
CA ARG A 305 -10.06 -40.38 -36.83
C ARG A 305 -10.54 -41.23 -38.01
N GLU A 306 -10.37 -40.75 -39.25
CA GLU A 306 -10.86 -41.40 -40.48
C GLU A 306 -9.71 -41.99 -41.32
N TYR A 307 -8.45 -41.89 -40.86
CA TYR A 307 -7.29 -42.47 -41.52
C TYR A 307 -6.82 -43.74 -40.81
N THR A 308 -7.18 -44.91 -41.35
CA THR A 308 -6.53 -46.18 -41.02
C THR A 308 -5.33 -46.37 -41.96
N PRO A 309 -4.09 -46.56 -41.46
CA PRO A 309 -2.92 -46.72 -42.32
C PRO A 309 -3.04 -47.91 -43.29
N PRO A 310 -2.59 -47.81 -44.55
CA PRO A 310 -2.78 -48.84 -45.57
C PRO A 310 -1.73 -49.97 -45.48
N SER A 311 -1.75 -50.76 -44.40
CA SER A 311 -0.91 -51.97 -44.29
C SER A 311 -1.66 -53.21 -43.80
N LEU A 312 -3.00 -53.22 -43.83
CA LEU A 312 -3.85 -54.38 -43.50
C LEU A 312 -4.98 -54.55 -44.52
N ARG A 313 -4.63 -54.74 -45.80
CA ARG A 313 -5.55 -55.30 -46.80
C ARG A 313 -4.86 -56.46 -47.50
N ASP A 314 -5.45 -57.65 -47.33
CA ASP A 314 -5.09 -58.84 -48.08
C ASP A 314 -5.31 -58.63 -49.59
N PRO A 315 -4.50 -59.26 -50.47
CA PRO A 315 -4.66 -59.13 -51.91
C PRO A 315 -5.97 -59.81 -52.38
N PRO A 316 -6.75 -59.19 -53.27
CA PRO A 316 -8.00 -59.75 -53.76
C PRO A 316 -7.77 -60.97 -54.66
N THR A 317 -8.55 -62.02 -54.40
CA THR A 317 -8.73 -63.20 -55.24
C THR A 317 -9.33 -62.82 -56.59
N SER A 318 -8.67 -63.22 -57.68
CA SER A 318 -9.23 -63.16 -59.03
C SER A 318 -10.25 -64.28 -59.22
N GLY A 319 -11.53 -63.94 -59.41
CA GLY A 319 -12.54 -64.87 -59.90
C GLY A 319 -12.80 -64.66 -61.40
N PRO A 320 -13.28 -65.69 -62.11
CA PRO A 320 -14.30 -65.55 -63.14
C PRO A 320 -15.72 -65.56 -62.53
#